data_AF-A0A534AW24-F1
#
_entry.id   AF-A0A534AW24-F1
#
_cell.length_a   1.000
_cell.length_b   1.000
_cell.length_c   1.000
_cell.angle_alpha   90.00
_cell.angle_beta   90.00
_cell.angle_gamma   90.00
#
_symmetry.space_group_name_H-M   'P 1'
#
loop_
_entity.id
_entity.type
_entity.pdbx_description
1 polymer ?
#
loop_
_entity_poly.entity_id
_entity_poly.type
_entity_poly.pdbx_seq_one_letter_code
_entity_poly.pdbx_strand_id
1 'polypeptide(L)'
;SSDGIAYVTPADLDGDHITDYVYAGDLLGNLWRFDLTSNNPSNWAAATAPLFTTQSGQPITTKVVVASGMTQQGPQRLLIAFGTGQKTPLTNTTPVSYIGGTQDIYGVWDWNMAGWNSISTARYASLSGPYTLGKTNLQQQTVTVAASGNRDITANSPVCWQGSTECGSNNTQFGWYLDLPGTAEQIVFNPELVGPAFTVNSTVPALNSLTACTSSTDAGFTYALSVMSGGAFTNAFPHYNDTVAAGVETDATGTAFVITTANGSKYLVYETVLNTKGATQLNVPASVKTNRLTWAELR
;
A
#
# COMPACT_ATOMS: atom_id res chain seq x y z
N SER A 1 -1.78 -3.10 27.60
CA SER A 1 -2.19 -3.08 26.18
C SER A 1 -1.28 -2.11 25.46
N SER A 2 -0.40 -2.62 24.61
CA SER A 2 0.51 -1.79 23.81
C SER A 2 -0.11 -1.59 22.44
N ASP A 3 -0.94 -0.54 22.34
CA ASP A 3 -1.19 0.11 21.06
C ASP A 3 0.10 0.82 20.63
N GLY A 4 0.42 0.85 19.35
CA GLY A 4 1.72 1.32 18.89
C GLY A 4 1.76 1.59 17.39
N ILE A 5 2.21 2.79 17.05
CA ILE A 5 2.61 3.18 15.70
C ILE A 5 4.05 2.73 15.50
N ALA A 6 4.27 1.85 14.53
CA ALA A 6 5.61 1.35 14.20
C ALA A 6 6.33 2.22 13.15
N TYR A 7 5.57 2.79 12.21
CA TYR A 7 6.10 3.57 11.10
C TYR A 7 5.22 4.78 10.81
N VAL A 8 5.86 5.86 10.37
CA VAL A 8 5.20 7.08 9.90
C VAL A 8 5.69 7.44 8.51
N THR A 9 4.82 8.05 7.70
CA THR A 9 5.13 8.58 6.38
C THR A 9 4.76 10.06 6.33
N PRO A 10 5.75 10.98 6.26
CA PRO A 10 5.49 12.39 6.02
C PRO A 10 5.04 12.61 4.57
N ALA A 11 4.19 13.60 4.36
CA ALA A 11 3.68 14.02 3.06
C ALA A 11 3.84 15.53 2.92
N ASP A 12 4.46 15.93 1.82
CA ASP A 12 4.58 17.30 1.32
C ASP A 12 3.66 17.40 0.09
N LEU A 13 2.60 18.18 0.20
CA LEU A 13 1.48 18.20 -0.73
C LEU A 13 1.61 19.29 -1.81
N ASP A 14 2.46 20.31 -1.60
CA ASP A 14 2.72 21.38 -2.57
C ASP A 14 4.18 21.52 -3.02
N GLY A 15 5.08 20.68 -2.51
CA GLY A 15 6.45 20.54 -2.96
C GLY A 15 7.38 21.63 -2.44
N ASP A 16 7.03 22.29 -1.35
CA ASP A 16 7.85 23.32 -0.71
C ASP A 16 8.94 22.76 0.23
N HIS A 17 9.02 21.42 0.33
CA HIS A 17 9.93 20.67 1.19
C HIS A 17 9.61 20.77 2.69
N ILE A 18 8.40 21.18 3.05
CA ILE A 18 7.86 21.15 4.41
C ILE A 18 6.84 20.01 4.51
N THR A 19 6.82 19.34 5.66
CA THR A 19 5.84 18.28 5.90
C THR A 19 4.50 18.90 6.31
N ASP A 20 3.45 18.61 5.55
CA ASP A 20 2.09 19.08 5.80
C ASP A 20 1.26 18.10 6.62
N TYR A 21 1.37 16.82 6.25
CA TYR A 21 0.66 15.73 6.90
C TYR A 21 1.61 14.58 7.19
N VAL A 22 1.31 13.83 8.25
CA VAL A 22 1.96 12.56 8.54
C VAL A 22 0.88 11.48 8.60
N TYR A 23 1.14 10.34 7.97
CA TYR A 23 0.25 9.18 7.98
C TYR A 23 0.92 8.00 8.66
N ALA A 24 0.15 7.23 9.42
CA ALA A 24 0.68 6.11 10.19
C ALA A 24 -0.38 5.02 10.42
N GLY A 25 0.07 3.76 10.40
CA GLY A 25 -0.73 2.64 10.84
C GLY A 25 -0.41 2.23 12.28
N ASP A 26 -1.36 1.59 12.96
CA ASP A 26 -1.15 1.00 14.28
C ASP A 26 -1.39 -0.53 14.33
N LEU A 27 -1.10 -1.13 15.49
CA LEU A 27 -1.29 -2.57 15.73
C LEU A 27 -2.76 -2.99 15.85
N LEU A 28 -3.69 -2.03 15.96
CA LEU A 28 -5.13 -2.28 16.00
C LEU A 28 -5.78 -2.15 14.61
N GLY A 29 -4.99 -1.85 13.58
CA GLY A 29 -5.46 -1.74 12.21
C GLY A 29 -6.07 -0.38 11.88
N ASN A 30 -5.74 0.67 12.61
CA ASN A 30 -6.18 2.01 12.28
C ASN A 30 -5.13 2.74 11.45
N LEU A 31 -5.60 3.46 10.43
CA LEU A 31 -4.82 4.43 9.68
C LEU A 31 -5.10 5.83 10.23
N TRP A 32 -4.06 6.48 10.75
CA TRP A 32 -4.10 7.80 11.33
C TRP A 32 -3.51 8.86 10.40
N ARG A 33 -4.00 10.09 10.57
CA ARG A 33 -3.44 11.31 9.98
C ARG A 33 -3.10 12.30 11.09
N PHE A 34 -1.97 12.96 10.97
CA PHE A 34 -1.54 14.06 11.81
C PHE A 34 -1.40 15.31 10.94
N ASP A 35 -2.01 16.41 11.37
CA ASP A 35 -1.99 17.71 10.70
C ASP A 35 -0.84 18.57 11.22
N LEU A 36 0.12 18.84 10.34
CA LEU A 36 1.30 19.67 10.60
C LEU A 36 1.25 20.98 9.80
N THR A 37 0.13 21.30 9.15
CA THR A 37 0.01 22.45 8.21
C THR A 37 0.11 23.82 8.88
N SER A 38 0.05 23.90 10.21
CA SER A 38 0.21 25.15 10.94
C SER A 38 1.68 25.54 11.10
N ASN A 39 2.00 26.81 10.84
CA ASN A 39 3.30 27.40 11.17
C ASN A 39 3.60 27.46 12.68
N ASN A 40 2.60 27.21 13.54
CA ASN A 40 2.79 27.09 14.98
C ASN A 40 2.68 25.61 15.40
N PRO A 41 3.77 24.97 15.84
CA PRO A 41 3.76 23.57 16.26
C PRO A 41 2.78 23.24 17.40
N SER A 42 2.37 24.23 18.21
CA SER A 42 1.36 23.99 19.24
C SER A 42 -0.04 23.70 18.69
N ASN A 43 -0.26 23.97 17.40
CA ASN A 43 -1.51 23.71 16.70
C ASN A 43 -1.46 22.40 15.89
N TRP A 44 -0.33 21.70 15.87
CA TRP A 44 -0.25 20.39 15.25
C TRP A 44 -1.10 19.39 16.04
N ALA A 45 -1.85 18.56 15.32
CA ALA A 45 -2.83 17.68 15.95
C ALA A 45 -2.97 16.34 15.22
N ALA A 46 -3.17 15.28 16.00
CA ALA A 46 -3.69 14.04 15.46
C ALA A 46 -5.18 14.21 15.11
N ALA A 47 -5.64 13.51 14.06
CA ALA A 47 -7.07 13.38 13.81
C ALA A 47 -7.75 12.73 15.03
N THR A 48 -8.94 13.21 15.38
CA THR A 48 -9.71 12.71 16.54
C THR A 48 -10.31 11.32 16.34
N ALA A 49 -10.29 10.83 15.10
CA ALA A 49 -10.70 9.49 14.69
C ALA A 49 -9.77 9.03 13.56
N PRO A 50 -9.58 7.71 13.39
CA PRO A 50 -8.78 7.20 12.29
C PRO A 50 -9.44 7.52 10.95
N LEU A 51 -8.60 7.73 9.93
CA LEU A 51 -9.05 7.91 8.55
C LEU A 51 -9.71 6.64 8.02
N PHE A 52 -9.21 5.48 8.44
CA PHE A 52 -9.70 4.17 8.06
C PHE A 52 -9.38 3.14 9.15
N THR A 53 -10.25 2.13 9.30
CA THR A 53 -9.99 0.96 10.14
C THR A 53 -10.11 -0.31 9.30
N THR A 54 -9.09 -1.16 9.38
CA THR A 54 -9.02 -2.44 8.65
C THR A 54 -10.12 -3.41 9.12
N GLN A 55 -10.45 -4.35 8.26
CA GLN A 55 -11.40 -5.39 8.61
C GLN A 55 -10.82 -6.23 9.76
N SER A 56 -11.62 -6.46 10.80
CA SER A 56 -11.23 -7.31 11.94
C SER A 56 -9.96 -6.84 12.69
N GLY A 57 -9.55 -5.57 12.55
CA GLY A 57 -8.39 -5.02 13.26
C GLY A 57 -7.05 -5.62 12.83
N GLN A 58 -6.90 -5.96 11.55
CA GLN A 58 -5.63 -6.41 10.97
C GLN A 58 -4.53 -5.34 11.19
N PRO A 59 -3.40 -5.67 11.85
CA PRO A 59 -2.33 -4.73 12.14
C PRO A 59 -1.68 -4.11 10.89
N ILE A 60 -1.27 -2.86 11.00
CA ILE A 60 -0.48 -2.17 9.98
C ILE A 60 0.92 -1.96 10.54
N THR A 61 1.84 -2.89 10.22
CA THR A 61 3.20 -2.90 10.80
C THR A 61 4.28 -2.35 9.86
N THR A 62 3.90 -1.71 8.75
CA THR A 62 4.84 -1.17 7.75
C THR A 62 4.56 0.31 7.50
N LYS A 63 5.47 0.99 6.82
CA LYS A 63 5.20 2.31 6.23
C LYS A 63 3.98 2.23 5.30
N VAL A 64 3.31 3.36 5.16
CA VAL A 64 2.29 3.57 4.13
C VAL A 64 2.90 4.32 2.95
N VAL A 65 2.38 4.10 1.74
CA VAL A 65 2.67 4.90 0.56
C VAL A 65 1.65 6.02 0.49
N VAL A 66 2.11 7.27 0.44
CA VAL A 66 1.28 8.44 0.16
C VAL A 66 1.52 8.89 -1.27
N ALA A 67 0.46 8.90 -2.07
CA ALA A 67 0.50 9.23 -3.48
C ALA A 67 -0.59 10.23 -3.82
N SER A 68 -0.25 11.24 -4.63
CA SER A 68 -1.27 12.03 -5.31
C SER A 68 -1.59 11.37 -6.64
N GLY A 69 -2.87 11.23 -7.00
CA GLY A 69 -3.28 10.64 -8.26
C GLY A 69 -4.53 11.25 -8.88
N MET A 70 -4.49 11.50 -10.19
CA MET A 70 -5.61 12.05 -10.95
C MET A 70 -6.47 10.94 -11.58
N THR A 71 -7.79 11.11 -11.47
CA THR A 71 -8.74 10.31 -12.25
C THR A 71 -8.92 10.93 -13.64
N GLN A 72 -9.96 10.54 -14.40
CA GLN A 72 -10.20 11.14 -15.71
C GLN A 72 -10.73 12.58 -15.61
N GLN A 73 -11.43 12.90 -14.53
CA GLN A 73 -12.08 14.18 -14.29
C GLN A 73 -11.85 14.65 -12.84
N GLY A 74 -11.69 15.97 -12.67
CA GLY A 74 -11.59 16.60 -11.36
C GLY A 74 -10.16 16.72 -10.81
N PRO A 75 -10.01 17.27 -9.59
CA PRO A 75 -8.71 17.42 -8.95
C PRO A 75 -8.10 16.06 -8.58
N GLN A 76 -6.79 16.06 -8.36
CA GLN A 76 -6.06 14.91 -7.83
C GLN A 76 -6.62 14.45 -6.48
N ARG A 77 -6.55 13.14 -6.21
CA ARG A 77 -6.90 12.52 -4.93
C ARG A 77 -5.63 12.14 -4.19
N LEU A 78 -5.64 12.28 -2.87
CA LEU A 78 -4.55 11.85 -2.00
C LEU A 78 -4.84 10.42 -1.54
N LEU A 79 -4.03 9.46 -1.99
CA LEU A 79 -4.19 8.04 -1.72
C LEU A 79 -3.13 7.57 -0.74
N ILE A 80 -3.57 6.79 0.24
CA ILE A 80 -2.73 6.16 1.25
C ILE A 80 -2.86 4.66 1.06
N ALA A 81 -1.81 4.03 0.53
CA ALA A 81 -1.77 2.61 0.25
C ALA A 81 -0.85 1.87 1.23
N PHE A 82 -1.29 0.71 1.70
CA PHE A 82 -0.60 -0.06 2.73
C PHE A 82 -1.04 -1.52 2.71
N GLY A 83 -0.24 -2.39 3.29
CA GLY A 83 -0.61 -3.78 3.55
C GLY A 83 -0.77 -4.06 5.03
N THR A 84 -1.46 -5.14 5.36
CA THR A 84 -1.61 -5.61 6.74
C THR A 84 -0.82 -6.88 7.01
N GLY A 85 -0.49 -7.08 8.28
CA GLY A 85 0.33 -8.20 8.72
C GLY A 85 1.05 -7.88 10.01
N GLN A 86 1.58 -8.91 10.66
CA GLN A 86 2.45 -8.74 11.82
C GLN A 86 3.36 -9.95 11.97
N LYS A 87 4.67 -9.69 12.00
CA LYS A 87 5.68 -10.66 12.40
C LYS A 87 6.21 -10.29 13.79
N THR A 88 5.98 -11.17 14.76
CA THR A 88 6.65 -11.10 16.07
C THR A 88 8.02 -11.75 15.94
N PRO A 89 9.13 -11.03 16.21
CA PRO A 89 10.47 -11.60 16.09
C PRO A 89 10.75 -12.72 17.10
N LEU A 90 11.69 -13.59 16.75
CA LEU A 90 12.25 -14.58 17.68
C LEU A 90 12.85 -13.86 18.89
N THR A 91 12.58 -14.40 20.07
CA THR A 91 13.27 -14.04 21.32
C THR A 91 13.82 -15.30 21.97
N ASN A 92 14.58 -15.16 23.06
CA ASN A 92 15.07 -16.30 23.83
C ASN A 92 13.95 -17.17 24.42
N THR A 93 12.72 -16.66 24.49
CA THR A 93 11.57 -17.33 25.15
C THR A 93 10.39 -17.59 24.22
N THR A 94 10.36 -16.98 23.03
CA THR A 94 9.21 -17.02 22.13
C THR A 94 9.68 -17.21 20.69
N PRO A 95 9.17 -18.21 19.95
CA PRO A 95 9.51 -18.41 18.55
C PRO A 95 9.01 -17.23 17.68
N VAL A 96 9.48 -17.16 16.44
CA VAL A 96 8.85 -16.29 15.43
C VAL A 96 7.38 -16.69 15.32
N SER A 97 6.49 -15.70 15.36
CA SER A 97 5.08 -15.92 15.09
C SER A 97 4.56 -14.87 14.13
N TYR A 98 3.57 -15.26 13.35
CA TYR A 98 2.87 -14.38 12.44
C TYR A 98 1.41 -14.29 12.85
N ILE A 99 0.77 -13.15 12.60
CA ILE A 99 -0.67 -13.03 12.85
C ILE A 99 -1.44 -13.95 11.89
N GLY A 100 -2.46 -14.61 12.42
CA GLY A 100 -3.33 -15.47 11.64
C GLY A 100 -4.51 -14.72 11.02
N GLY A 101 -5.13 -15.35 10.02
CA GLY A 101 -6.28 -14.79 9.31
C GLY A 101 -5.86 -14.07 8.03
N THR A 102 -6.79 -13.98 7.08
CA THR A 102 -6.58 -13.27 5.82
C THR A 102 -6.10 -11.86 6.10
N GLN A 103 -5.05 -11.43 5.40
CA GLN A 103 -4.53 -10.07 5.41
C GLN A 103 -4.87 -9.39 4.08
N ASP A 104 -4.69 -8.09 4.02
CA ASP A 104 -5.17 -7.27 2.90
C ASP A 104 -4.13 -6.25 2.47
N ILE A 105 -4.22 -5.83 1.21
CA ILE A 105 -3.63 -4.59 0.71
C ILE A 105 -4.76 -3.59 0.48
N TYR A 106 -4.59 -2.36 0.95
CA TYR A 106 -5.55 -1.29 0.85
C TYR A 106 -4.97 -0.09 0.10
N GLY A 107 -5.82 0.66 -0.59
CA GLY A 107 -5.57 2.02 -1.05
C GLY A 107 -6.75 2.90 -0.66
N VAL A 108 -6.55 3.82 0.29
CA VAL A 108 -7.59 4.64 0.90
C VAL A 108 -7.43 6.10 0.47
N TRP A 109 -8.51 6.73 0.03
CA TRP A 109 -8.53 8.16 -0.26
C TRP A 109 -8.74 8.99 1.01
N ASP A 110 -7.82 9.90 1.28
CA ASP A 110 -8.05 10.98 2.24
C ASP A 110 -8.98 12.04 1.62
N TRP A 111 -10.26 11.88 1.92
CA TRP A 111 -11.36 12.70 1.41
C TRP A 111 -11.46 14.08 2.08
N ASN A 112 -10.80 14.30 3.22
CA ASN A 112 -10.96 15.53 3.99
C ASN A 112 -9.81 16.51 3.73
N MET A 113 -9.91 17.23 2.62
CA MET A 113 -8.90 18.17 2.13
C MET A 113 -9.37 19.62 2.13
N ALA A 114 -10.49 19.93 2.80
CA ALA A 114 -11.05 21.30 2.81
C ALA A 114 -10.12 22.30 3.51
N GLY A 115 -9.53 21.90 4.64
CA GLY A 115 -8.53 22.71 5.36
C GLY A 115 -7.31 22.99 4.50
N TRP A 116 -6.69 21.95 3.95
CA TRP A 116 -5.56 22.06 3.01
C TRP A 116 -5.86 22.99 1.82
N ASN A 117 -7.00 22.78 1.16
CA ASN A 117 -7.39 23.56 -0.01
C ASN A 117 -7.62 25.05 0.29
N SER A 118 -7.79 25.43 1.57
CA SER A 118 -7.93 26.83 1.99
C SER A 118 -6.59 27.56 2.17
N ILE A 119 -5.49 26.82 2.35
CA ILE A 119 -4.17 27.39 2.69
C ILE A 119 -3.11 27.23 1.59
N SER A 120 -3.19 26.18 0.76
CA SER A 120 -2.25 25.97 -0.35
C SER A 120 -2.86 26.41 -1.68
N THR A 121 -2.11 26.32 -2.77
CA THR A 121 -2.62 26.36 -4.16
C THR A 121 -2.72 24.98 -4.80
N ALA A 122 -1.99 23.99 -4.27
CA ALA A 122 -2.18 22.59 -4.66
C ALA A 122 -3.58 22.14 -4.21
N ARG A 123 -4.40 21.70 -5.18
CA ARG A 123 -5.80 21.32 -4.92
C ARG A 123 -5.95 19.81 -4.91
N TYR A 124 -6.67 19.30 -3.92
CA TYR A 124 -7.06 17.90 -3.83
C TYR A 124 -8.58 17.78 -3.80
N ALA A 125 -9.11 16.67 -4.31
CA ALA A 125 -10.51 16.33 -4.17
C ALA A 125 -10.88 16.27 -2.69
N SER A 126 -11.99 16.91 -2.34
CA SER A 126 -12.45 17.02 -0.95
C SER A 126 -13.95 16.82 -0.86
N LEU A 127 -14.40 16.17 0.21
CA LEU A 127 -15.81 16.00 0.55
C LEU A 127 -16.11 16.64 1.91
N SER A 128 -17.36 17.05 2.10
CA SER A 128 -17.88 17.46 3.41
C SER A 128 -18.59 16.30 4.09
N GLY A 129 -18.44 16.20 5.40
CA GLY A 129 -19.11 15.21 6.25
C GLY A 129 -18.15 14.63 7.28
N PRO A 130 -18.63 13.85 8.25
CA PRO A 130 -17.81 12.83 8.89
C PRO A 130 -17.96 11.52 8.09
N TYR A 131 -16.87 11.03 7.51
CA TYR A 131 -16.81 9.65 7.01
C TYR A 131 -15.82 8.87 7.87
N THR A 132 -16.32 7.83 8.53
CA THR A 132 -15.49 6.78 9.13
C THR A 132 -15.42 5.63 8.13
N LEU A 133 -14.24 5.40 7.58
CA LEU A 133 -14.07 4.44 6.50
C LEU A 133 -13.70 3.06 7.05
N GLY A 134 -14.31 2.04 6.47
CA GLY A 134 -13.92 0.64 6.63
C GLY A 134 -13.94 -0.08 5.28
N LYS A 135 -13.62 -1.37 5.28
CA LYS A 135 -13.50 -2.20 4.06
C LYS A 135 -14.73 -2.13 3.14
N THR A 136 -15.94 -1.97 3.70
CA THR A 136 -17.19 -1.85 2.94
C THR A 136 -17.30 -0.59 2.08
N ASN A 137 -16.46 0.43 2.33
CA ASN A 137 -16.43 1.67 1.55
C ASN A 137 -15.48 1.59 0.35
N LEU A 138 -14.84 0.44 0.10
CA LEU A 138 -13.77 0.27 -0.88
C LEU A 138 -14.19 -0.70 -2.00
N GLN A 139 -13.63 -0.50 -3.20
CA GLN A 139 -13.75 -1.44 -4.32
C GLN A 139 -12.86 -2.67 -4.08
N GLN A 140 -13.44 -3.87 -4.12
CA GLN A 140 -12.63 -5.10 -4.10
C GLN A 140 -11.94 -5.31 -5.46
N GLN A 141 -10.66 -5.65 -5.41
CA GLN A 141 -9.95 -6.25 -6.52
C GLN A 141 -9.78 -7.75 -6.24
N THR A 142 -10.35 -8.58 -7.11
CA THR A 142 -10.35 -10.04 -6.91
C THR A 142 -9.06 -10.63 -7.44
N VAL A 143 -8.30 -11.28 -6.55
CA VAL A 143 -7.10 -12.04 -6.88
C VAL A 143 -7.41 -13.52 -6.97
N THR A 144 -6.89 -14.15 -8.01
CA THR A 144 -6.84 -15.60 -8.19
C THR A 144 -5.40 -16.09 -8.18
N VAL A 145 -5.18 -17.32 -7.74
CA VAL A 145 -3.85 -17.96 -7.81
C VAL A 145 -3.78 -18.77 -9.10
N ALA A 146 -2.89 -18.36 -10.02
CA ALA A 146 -2.65 -19.06 -11.27
C ALA A 146 -1.96 -20.41 -11.03
N ALA A 147 -1.96 -21.29 -12.04
CA ALA A 147 -1.24 -22.57 -11.97
C ALA A 147 0.28 -22.39 -11.79
N SER A 148 0.83 -21.25 -12.21
CA SER A 148 2.22 -20.83 -11.98
C SER A 148 2.52 -20.39 -10.55
N GLY A 149 1.49 -20.22 -9.70
CA GLY A 149 1.61 -19.58 -8.39
C GLY A 149 1.44 -18.06 -8.44
N ASN A 150 1.41 -17.44 -9.62
CA ASN A 150 1.18 -15.99 -9.75
C ASN A 150 -0.17 -15.56 -9.16
N ARG A 151 -0.22 -14.29 -8.77
CA ARG A 151 -1.37 -13.62 -8.21
C ARG A 151 -2.00 -12.77 -9.30
N ASP A 152 -3.10 -13.24 -9.87
CA ASP A 152 -3.72 -12.63 -11.04
C ASP A 152 -4.95 -11.83 -10.65
N ILE A 153 -5.12 -10.64 -11.23
CA ILE A 153 -6.35 -9.87 -11.09
C ILE A 153 -7.34 -10.35 -12.13
N THR A 154 -8.48 -10.89 -11.69
CA THR A 154 -9.51 -11.43 -12.59
C THR A 154 -10.04 -10.36 -13.55
N ALA A 155 -10.26 -9.15 -13.04
CA ALA A 155 -10.64 -7.98 -13.82
C ALA A 155 -10.27 -6.70 -13.07
N ASN A 156 -9.71 -5.73 -13.78
CA ASN A 156 -9.44 -4.39 -13.24
C ASN A 156 -10.74 -3.63 -13.02
N SER A 157 -11.39 -3.87 -11.87
CA SER A 157 -12.66 -3.24 -11.52
C SER A 157 -12.42 -1.74 -11.29
N PRO A 158 -13.21 -0.84 -11.91
CA PRO A 158 -13.01 0.59 -11.72
C PRO A 158 -13.38 1.00 -10.29
N VAL A 159 -12.65 1.96 -9.73
CA VAL A 159 -13.04 2.61 -8.47
C VAL A 159 -14.00 3.75 -8.81
N CYS A 160 -15.26 3.56 -8.49
CA CYS A 160 -16.35 4.53 -8.62
C CYS A 160 -16.33 5.49 -7.42
N TRP A 161 -15.43 6.47 -7.49
CA TRP A 161 -15.13 7.40 -6.40
C TRP A 161 -16.33 8.20 -5.91
N GLN A 162 -16.54 8.28 -4.60
CA GLN A 162 -17.57 9.13 -3.99
C GLN A 162 -17.46 10.58 -4.49
N GLY A 163 -18.59 11.15 -4.91
CA GLY A 163 -18.67 12.51 -5.45
C GLY A 163 -18.15 12.67 -6.89
N SER A 164 -17.73 11.59 -7.54
CA SER A 164 -17.39 11.56 -8.98
C SER A 164 -18.60 11.28 -9.86
N THR A 165 -18.48 11.57 -11.15
CA THR A 165 -19.43 11.19 -12.20
C THR A 165 -18.87 10.14 -13.17
N GLU A 166 -17.64 9.66 -12.95
CA GLU A 166 -16.90 8.82 -13.90
C GLU A 166 -17.54 7.45 -14.17
N CYS A 167 -18.10 6.77 -13.16
CA CYS A 167 -18.75 5.46 -13.36
C CYS A 167 -20.22 5.54 -13.83
N GLY A 168 -20.75 6.74 -14.12
CA GLY A 168 -22.14 6.96 -14.48
C GLY A 168 -23.15 6.81 -13.33
N SER A 169 -23.02 5.79 -12.47
CA SER A 169 -23.83 5.58 -11.26
C SER A 169 -23.01 4.92 -10.14
N ASN A 170 -23.55 4.88 -8.90
CA ASN A 170 -22.96 4.20 -7.74
C ASN A 170 -21.52 4.64 -7.38
N ASN A 171 -21.21 5.91 -7.66
CA ASN A 171 -19.98 6.59 -7.24
C ASN A 171 -19.96 6.75 -5.71
N THR A 172 -19.58 5.69 -5.01
CA THR A 172 -19.70 5.53 -3.54
C THR A 172 -18.41 5.12 -2.84
N GLN A 173 -17.34 4.94 -3.59
CA GLN A 173 -16.12 4.30 -3.10
C GLN A 173 -15.08 5.32 -2.67
N PHE A 174 -14.36 4.98 -1.61
CA PHE A 174 -13.29 5.78 -1.04
C PHE A 174 -11.91 5.15 -1.27
N GLY A 175 -11.80 4.23 -2.22
CA GLY A 175 -10.57 3.53 -2.51
C GLY A 175 -10.81 2.10 -2.95
N TRP A 176 -9.82 1.25 -2.71
CA TRP A 176 -9.81 -0.14 -3.12
C TRP A 176 -9.13 -1.02 -2.08
N TYR A 177 -9.40 -2.31 -2.15
CA TYR A 177 -8.69 -3.32 -1.37
C TYR A 177 -8.50 -4.60 -2.18
N LEU A 178 -7.59 -5.43 -1.69
CA LEU A 178 -7.26 -6.74 -2.23
C LEU A 178 -6.98 -7.67 -1.07
N ASP A 179 -7.72 -8.78 -0.99
CA ASP A 179 -7.44 -9.86 -0.04
C ASP A 179 -6.20 -10.64 -0.50
N LEU A 180 -5.20 -10.77 0.36
CA LEU A 180 -4.06 -11.66 0.10
C LEU A 180 -4.55 -13.11 0.12
N PRO A 181 -4.15 -13.97 -0.84
CA PRO A 181 -4.67 -15.34 -0.88
C PRO A 181 -4.38 -16.17 0.37
N GLY A 182 -5.41 -16.91 0.80
CA GLY A 182 -5.34 -17.77 1.98
C GLY A 182 -5.41 -16.98 3.29
N THR A 183 -4.78 -17.53 4.32
CA THR A 183 -4.86 -17.03 5.71
C THR A 183 -3.50 -16.80 6.36
N ALA A 184 -2.42 -16.95 5.58
CA ALA A 184 -1.04 -16.89 6.07
C ALA A 184 -0.23 -15.77 5.41
N GLU A 185 -0.54 -15.41 4.17
CA GLU A 185 0.17 -14.37 3.42
C GLU A 185 -0.04 -13.00 4.08
N GLN A 186 1.04 -12.23 4.23
CA GLN A 186 1.00 -10.96 4.94
C GLN A 186 2.10 -9.98 4.49
N ILE A 187 1.82 -8.68 4.66
CA ILE A 187 2.78 -7.60 4.35
C ILE A 187 3.49 -7.19 5.64
N VAL A 188 4.77 -7.50 5.72
CA VAL A 188 5.65 -7.15 6.86
C VAL A 188 6.90 -6.37 6.44
N PHE A 189 6.98 -6.02 5.16
CA PHE A 189 8.06 -5.22 4.58
C PHE A 189 7.51 -3.92 4.02
N ASN A 190 8.30 -2.84 4.12
CA ASN A 190 7.80 -1.53 3.68
C ASN A 190 7.56 -1.53 2.16
N PRO A 191 6.40 -1.04 1.71
CA PRO A 191 6.12 -0.81 0.31
C PRO A 191 6.89 0.40 -0.23
N GLU A 192 6.95 0.50 -1.55
CA GLU A 192 7.53 1.61 -2.30
C GLU A 192 6.64 1.98 -3.48
N LEU A 193 6.57 3.26 -3.85
CA LEU A 193 5.82 3.74 -5.02
C LEU A 193 6.75 3.82 -6.24
N VAL A 194 6.49 3.02 -7.27
CA VAL A 194 7.28 2.99 -8.51
C VAL A 194 6.44 3.46 -9.69
N GLY A 195 6.60 4.72 -10.07
CA GLY A 195 5.66 5.36 -11.01
C GLY A 195 4.25 5.37 -10.40
N PRO A 196 3.23 4.82 -11.08
CA PRO A 196 1.89 4.68 -10.51
C PRO A 196 1.69 3.39 -9.69
N ALA A 197 2.72 2.56 -9.53
CA ALA A 197 2.59 1.25 -8.90
C ALA A 197 2.93 1.28 -7.42
N PHE A 198 2.00 0.88 -6.57
CA PHE A 198 2.29 0.40 -5.22
C PHE A 198 3.00 -0.94 -5.35
N THR A 199 4.27 -0.98 -4.94
CA THR A 199 5.12 -2.18 -4.99
C THR A 199 5.45 -2.65 -3.59
N VAL A 200 5.30 -3.95 -3.34
CA VAL A 200 5.55 -4.52 -2.01
C VAL A 200 5.88 -6.01 -2.11
N ASN A 201 6.70 -6.49 -1.18
CA ASN A 201 6.93 -7.92 -1.01
C ASN A 201 6.05 -8.45 0.12
N SER A 202 5.31 -9.53 -0.14
CA SER A 202 4.60 -10.30 0.87
C SER A 202 5.47 -11.41 1.45
N THR A 203 5.05 -11.98 2.57
CA THR A 203 5.61 -13.20 3.13
C THR A 203 4.49 -14.19 3.38
N VAL A 204 4.67 -15.42 2.92
CA VAL A 204 3.84 -16.58 3.26
C VAL A 204 4.67 -17.46 4.20
N PRO A 205 4.40 -17.44 5.52
CA PRO A 205 5.16 -18.22 6.48
C PRO A 205 5.10 -19.71 6.20
N ALA A 206 6.25 -20.38 6.29
CA ALA A 206 6.33 -21.82 6.18
C ALA A 206 5.60 -22.53 7.33
N LEU A 207 4.79 -23.53 6.98
CA LEU A 207 4.19 -24.44 7.94
C LEU A 207 5.19 -25.54 8.31
N ASN A 208 6.05 -25.25 9.29
CA ASN A 208 6.95 -26.23 9.88
C ASN A 208 6.28 -26.92 11.07
N SER A 209 6.21 -28.25 11.05
CA SER A 209 5.73 -29.07 12.17
C SER A 209 6.89 -29.82 12.81
N LEU A 210 6.86 -29.97 14.14
CA LEU A 210 7.80 -30.79 14.89
C LEU A 210 7.78 -32.28 14.47
N THR A 211 6.72 -32.70 13.78
CA THR A 211 6.54 -34.07 13.27
C THR A 211 6.97 -34.23 11.81
N ALA A 212 7.36 -33.15 11.12
CA ALA A 212 7.83 -33.20 9.75
C ALA A 212 9.36 -33.41 9.72
N CYS A 213 9.83 -34.37 8.92
CA CYS A 213 11.26 -34.59 8.68
C CYS A 213 11.86 -33.64 7.63
N THR A 214 11.10 -32.64 7.20
CA THR A 214 11.48 -31.65 6.19
C THR A 214 11.16 -30.25 6.73
N SER A 215 12.13 -29.35 6.64
CA SER A 215 11.90 -27.92 6.87
C SER A 215 11.51 -27.24 5.57
N SER A 216 10.39 -26.54 5.56
CA SER A 216 10.02 -25.59 4.50
C SER A 216 10.51 -24.19 4.84
N THR A 217 10.84 -23.42 3.82
CA THR A 217 11.17 -22.00 3.93
C THR A 217 9.96 -21.15 3.61
N ASP A 218 9.88 -19.96 4.20
CA ASP A 218 8.85 -18.98 3.86
C ASP A 218 8.86 -18.74 2.34
N ALA A 219 7.71 -18.50 1.74
CA ALA A 219 7.62 -18.04 0.35
C ALA A 219 7.34 -16.53 0.31
N GLY A 220 7.60 -15.90 -0.84
CA GLY A 220 7.39 -14.46 -0.99
C GLY A 220 6.92 -14.05 -2.38
N PHE A 221 5.98 -13.11 -2.43
CA PHE A 221 5.45 -12.58 -3.68
C PHE A 221 5.74 -11.09 -3.78
N THR A 222 6.24 -10.66 -4.94
CA THR A 222 6.39 -9.24 -5.25
C THR A 222 5.15 -8.77 -5.97
N TYR A 223 4.41 -7.85 -5.36
CA TYR A 223 3.23 -7.21 -5.92
C TYR A 223 3.57 -5.89 -6.61
N ALA A 224 2.83 -5.57 -7.68
CA ALA A 224 2.81 -4.28 -8.33
C ALA A 224 1.38 -3.92 -8.75
N LEU A 225 0.76 -3.06 -7.95
CA LEU A 225 -0.66 -2.69 -8.09
C LEU A 225 -0.78 -1.22 -8.45
N SER A 226 -1.74 -0.85 -9.31
CA SER A 226 -2.08 0.55 -9.54
C SER A 226 -2.51 1.21 -8.22
N VAL A 227 -1.80 2.23 -7.74
CA VAL A 227 -2.15 2.90 -6.48
C VAL A 227 -3.53 3.57 -6.54
N MET A 228 -4.01 3.87 -7.75
CA MET A 228 -5.33 4.46 -7.97
C MET A 228 -6.46 3.44 -8.01
N SER A 229 -6.21 2.15 -8.22
CA SER A 229 -7.30 1.18 -8.40
C SER A 229 -7.10 -0.17 -7.72
N GLY A 230 -5.89 -0.51 -7.32
CA GLY A 230 -5.51 -1.85 -6.85
C GLY A 230 -5.43 -2.88 -7.97
N GLY A 231 -5.66 -2.47 -9.21
CA GLY A 231 -5.64 -3.36 -10.38
C GLY A 231 -4.23 -3.69 -10.84
N ALA A 232 -4.13 -4.72 -11.68
CA ALA A 232 -2.89 -5.12 -12.33
C ALA A 232 -2.56 -4.20 -13.52
N PHE A 233 -1.26 -4.04 -13.79
CA PHE A 233 -0.80 -3.44 -15.04
C PHE A 233 -0.65 -4.53 -16.10
N THR A 234 -0.96 -4.19 -17.36
CA THR A 234 -0.74 -5.12 -18.46
C THR A 234 0.74 -5.47 -18.57
N ASN A 235 1.06 -6.76 -18.42
CA ASN A 235 2.42 -7.29 -18.49
C ASN A 235 3.39 -6.57 -17.52
N ALA A 236 2.96 -6.38 -16.26
CA ALA A 236 3.75 -5.74 -15.21
C ALA A 236 5.11 -6.44 -14.98
N PHE A 237 5.12 -7.77 -15.10
CA PHE A 237 6.26 -8.65 -14.86
C PHE A 237 6.61 -9.42 -16.14
N PRO A 238 7.31 -8.79 -17.12
CA PRO A 238 7.49 -9.36 -18.44
C PRO A 238 8.23 -10.71 -18.47
N HIS A 239 9.06 -10.99 -17.46
CA HIS A 239 9.76 -12.28 -17.35
C HIS A 239 8.82 -13.48 -17.11
N TYR A 240 7.66 -13.23 -16.51
CA TYR A 240 6.72 -14.27 -16.10
C TYR A 240 5.68 -14.59 -17.17
N ASN A 241 5.72 -13.90 -18.32
CA ASN A 241 4.80 -14.07 -19.46
C ASN A 241 3.31 -14.05 -19.07
N ASP A 242 2.99 -13.22 -18.07
CA ASP A 242 1.67 -13.09 -17.50
C ASP A 242 1.18 -11.65 -17.65
N THR A 243 0.11 -11.47 -18.42
CA THR A 243 -0.38 -10.15 -18.79
C THR A 243 -1.26 -9.53 -17.72
N VAL A 244 -1.71 -10.30 -16.72
CA VAL A 244 -2.64 -9.86 -15.67
C VAL A 244 -2.13 -10.10 -14.24
N ALA A 245 -0.88 -10.56 -14.09
CA ALA A 245 -0.22 -10.70 -12.80
C ALA A 245 -0.16 -9.37 -12.02
N ALA A 246 -0.82 -9.36 -10.87
CA ALA A 246 -0.67 -8.37 -9.81
C ALA A 246 0.52 -8.68 -8.89
N GLY A 247 0.91 -9.95 -8.78
CA GLY A 247 2.07 -10.38 -8.02
C GLY A 247 2.68 -11.67 -8.55
N VAL A 248 3.99 -11.80 -8.41
CA VAL A 248 4.78 -12.94 -8.89
C VAL A 248 5.64 -13.51 -7.77
N GLU A 249 5.85 -14.83 -7.79
CA GLU A 249 6.70 -15.49 -6.81
C GLU A 249 8.16 -15.12 -7.07
N THR A 250 8.76 -14.44 -6.10
CA THR A 250 10.15 -13.98 -6.13
C THR A 250 10.94 -14.43 -4.90
N ASP A 251 10.23 -14.87 -3.87
CA ASP A 251 10.73 -15.11 -2.52
C ASP A 251 11.48 -13.92 -1.92
N ALA A 252 11.22 -12.72 -2.45
CA ALA A 252 11.88 -11.50 -2.04
C ALA A 252 11.56 -11.16 -0.59
N THR A 253 12.60 -10.82 0.17
CA THR A 253 12.51 -10.34 1.53
C THR A 253 12.89 -8.88 1.63
N GLY A 254 12.36 -8.19 2.64
CA GLY A 254 12.61 -6.77 2.82
C GLY A 254 11.94 -5.90 1.77
N THR A 255 12.23 -4.61 1.83
CA THR A 255 11.80 -3.63 0.83
C THR A 255 12.70 -3.73 -0.39
N ALA A 256 12.09 -3.90 -1.56
CA ALA A 256 12.84 -3.93 -2.81
C ALA A 256 13.50 -2.57 -3.09
N PHE A 257 14.71 -2.60 -3.64
CA PHE A 257 15.39 -1.41 -4.13
C PHE A 257 15.09 -1.20 -5.62
N VAL A 258 14.76 0.02 -6.00
CA VAL A 258 14.35 0.34 -7.37
C VAL A 258 15.54 0.89 -8.14
N ILE A 259 15.93 0.21 -9.23
CA ILE A 259 16.90 0.75 -10.19
C ILE A 259 16.21 1.11 -11.49
N THR A 260 16.64 2.22 -12.09
CA THR A 260 16.25 2.59 -13.46
C THR A 260 17.49 2.54 -14.33
N THR A 261 17.45 1.72 -15.37
CA THR A 261 18.53 1.57 -16.34
C THR A 261 18.57 2.76 -17.30
N ALA A 262 19.67 2.92 -18.04
CA ALA A 262 19.84 4.01 -19.01
C ALA A 262 18.76 4.04 -20.12
N ASN A 263 18.15 2.89 -20.44
CA ASN A 263 17.04 2.80 -21.39
C ASN A 263 15.65 3.01 -20.74
N GLY A 264 15.59 3.44 -19.47
CA GLY A 264 14.36 3.73 -18.74
C GLY A 264 13.63 2.51 -18.17
N SER A 265 14.18 1.30 -18.31
CA SER A 265 13.59 0.10 -17.68
C SER A 265 13.79 0.13 -16.17
N LYS A 266 12.76 -0.26 -15.43
CA LYS A 266 12.80 -0.32 -13.97
C LYS A 266 12.98 -1.76 -13.52
N TYR A 267 13.79 -1.97 -12.50
CA TYR A 267 13.92 -3.27 -11.84
C TYR A 267 13.78 -3.10 -10.34
N LEU A 268 13.12 -4.09 -9.73
CA LEU A 268 13.08 -4.30 -8.30
C LEU A 268 14.22 -5.27 -7.97
N VAL A 269 15.23 -4.80 -7.25
CA VAL A 269 16.37 -5.58 -6.77
C VAL A 269 16.10 -6.01 -5.34
N TYR A 270 16.32 -7.28 -5.05
CA TYR A 270 15.98 -7.87 -3.76
C TYR A 270 16.91 -9.03 -3.41
N GLU A 271 16.81 -9.47 -2.17
CA GLU A 271 17.39 -10.71 -1.67
C GLU A 271 16.26 -11.66 -1.27
N THR A 272 16.42 -12.95 -1.58
CA THR A 272 15.40 -13.95 -1.25
C THR A 272 15.53 -14.46 0.19
N VAL A 273 14.52 -15.19 0.66
CA VAL A 273 14.55 -15.94 1.94
C VAL A 273 15.74 -16.90 2.09
N LEU A 274 16.39 -17.26 0.97
CA LEU A 274 17.58 -18.12 0.92
C LEU A 274 18.88 -17.33 0.69
N ASN A 275 18.88 -16.02 0.95
CA ASN A 275 20.02 -15.12 0.74
C ASN A 275 20.55 -15.11 -0.70
N THR A 276 19.66 -15.31 -1.67
CA THR A 276 20.01 -15.23 -3.10
C THR A 276 19.64 -13.87 -3.64
N LYS A 277 20.55 -13.24 -4.39
CA LYS A 277 20.29 -11.94 -5.01
C LYS A 277 19.43 -12.13 -6.25
N GLY A 278 18.38 -11.33 -6.38
CA GLY A 278 17.46 -11.34 -7.49
C GLY A 278 17.16 -9.94 -8.01
N ALA A 279 16.68 -9.88 -9.25
CA ALA A 279 16.10 -8.66 -9.80
C ALA A 279 14.94 -9.05 -10.71
N THR A 280 13.81 -8.38 -10.53
CA THR A 280 12.65 -8.55 -11.42
C THR A 280 12.40 -7.26 -12.18
N GLN A 281 12.22 -7.36 -13.49
CA GLN A 281 11.85 -6.19 -14.30
C GLN A 281 10.42 -5.79 -13.97
N LEU A 282 10.21 -4.49 -13.79
CA LEU A 282 8.90 -3.92 -13.57
C LEU A 282 8.52 -3.03 -14.75
N ASN A 283 7.53 -3.47 -15.52
CA ASN A 283 6.97 -2.76 -16.66
C ASN A 283 5.68 -2.04 -16.25
N VAL A 284 5.85 -0.83 -15.74
CA VAL A 284 4.76 0.06 -15.35
C VAL A 284 4.83 1.35 -16.16
N PRO A 285 3.69 1.94 -16.53
CA PRO A 285 3.69 3.13 -17.36
C PRO A 285 4.43 4.29 -16.68
N ALA A 286 4.99 5.19 -17.48
CA ALA A 286 5.56 6.43 -16.96
C ALA A 286 4.48 7.20 -16.20
N SER A 287 4.87 7.81 -15.07
CA SER A 287 3.92 8.50 -14.23
C SER A 287 3.54 9.84 -14.84
N VAL A 288 2.35 9.92 -15.44
CA VAL A 288 1.77 11.18 -15.96
C VAL A 288 0.62 11.70 -15.09
N LYS A 289 0.10 10.86 -14.18
CA LYS A 289 -1.08 11.16 -13.37
C LYS A 289 -0.92 10.88 -11.89
N THR A 290 0.23 10.34 -11.47
CA THR A 290 0.44 9.90 -10.09
C THR A 290 1.82 10.33 -9.63
N ASN A 291 1.97 10.88 -8.43
CA ASN A 291 3.28 11.28 -7.90
C ASN A 291 3.43 10.87 -6.44
N ARG A 292 4.66 10.52 -6.07
CA ARG A 292 5.03 10.31 -4.67
C ARG A 292 5.13 11.68 -3.98
N LEU A 293 4.55 11.80 -2.79
CA LEU A 293 4.69 13.00 -1.96
C LEU A 293 5.79 12.74 -0.94
N THR A 294 7.05 12.92 -1.36
CA THR A 294 8.21 12.82 -0.46
C THR A 294 8.70 14.17 -0.04
N TRP A 295 9.04 14.27 1.23
CA TRP A 295 9.85 15.34 1.79
C TRP A 295 11.36 15.06 1.59
N ALA A 296 12.16 16.12 1.50
CA ALA A 296 13.62 16.10 1.62
C ALA A 296 14.06 17.17 2.64
N GLU A 297 14.82 16.78 3.67
CA GLU A 297 15.33 17.73 4.69
C GLU A 297 16.37 18.68 4.12
N LEU A 298 16.23 19.98 4.38
CA LEU A 298 17.37 20.87 4.66
C LEU A 298 16.95 21.99 5.64
N ARG A 299 17.40 21.91 6.89
CA ARG A 299 17.82 23.07 7.68
C ARG A 299 19.23 22.85 8.20
#